data_AF-A0A965IUC4-F1
#
_entry.id   AF-A0A965IUC4-F1
#
_cell.length_a   1.000
_cell.length_b   1.000
_cell.length_c   1.000
_cell.angle_alpha   90.00
_cell.angle_beta   90.00
_cell.angle_gamma   90.00
#
_symmetry.space_group_name_H-M   'P 1'
#
loop_
_entity.id
_entity.type
_entity.pdbx_description
1 polymer ?
#
loop_
_entity_poly.entity_id
_entity_poly.type
_entity_poly.pdbx_seq_one_letter_code
_entity_poly.pdbx_strand_id
1 'polypeptide(L)'
;MPVNDLITIRKGTASQWSSSNPTLASGEPGYESDTGLFKIGNGSSAWNSLSYSSVIPSGLIGGSNINISLGSNGSTATIGVSGLNSIASYSTTSNFPATGSTSVYYLATDTSRLYQWTGSQYVEVGPPMGGIANAQAAINLYLWSNFR
;
A
#
# COMPACT_ATOMS: atom_id res chain seq x y z
N MET A 1 -28.40 -34.72 -3.52
CA MET A 1 -29.67 -34.14 -4.02
C MET A 1 -29.37 -33.54 -5.39
N PRO A 2 -30.11 -33.86 -6.46
CA PRO A 2 -29.90 -33.18 -7.74
C PRO A 2 -30.21 -31.69 -7.58
N VAL A 3 -29.38 -30.82 -8.14
CA VAL A 3 -29.70 -29.39 -8.27
C VAL A 3 -30.86 -29.27 -9.25
N ASN A 4 -32.05 -29.00 -8.73
CA ASN A 4 -33.27 -28.95 -9.54
C ASN A 4 -33.42 -27.63 -10.31
N ASP A 5 -32.67 -26.59 -9.91
CA ASP A 5 -32.58 -25.30 -10.60
C ASP A 5 -31.12 -24.86 -10.72
N LEU A 6 -30.60 -24.77 -11.95
CA LEU A 6 -29.28 -24.21 -12.25
C LEU A 6 -29.43 -22.72 -12.58
N ILE A 7 -29.07 -21.84 -11.65
CA ILE A 7 -29.00 -20.40 -11.92
C ILE A 7 -27.71 -20.13 -12.70
N THR A 8 -27.86 -19.63 -13.92
CA THR A 8 -26.74 -19.13 -14.73
C THR A 8 -26.81 -17.61 -14.84
N ILE A 9 -25.64 -16.97 -14.81
CA ILE A 9 -25.51 -15.54 -15.02
C ILE A 9 -24.99 -15.27 -16.43
N ARG A 10 -25.26 -14.07 -16.95
CA ARG A 10 -24.70 -13.63 -18.23
C ARG A 10 -23.17 -13.62 -18.09
N LYS A 11 -22.48 -14.29 -19.00
CA LYS A 11 -21.01 -14.43 -18.97
C LYS A 11 -20.40 -14.40 -20.37
N GLY A 12 -19.14 -13.99 -20.45
CA GLY A 12 -18.33 -13.91 -21.66
C GLY A 12 -16.92 -13.48 -21.31
N THR A 13 -15.99 -13.45 -22.27
CA THR A 13 -14.64 -12.90 -22.03
C THR A 13 -14.70 -11.38 -21.87
N ALA A 14 -13.69 -10.78 -21.24
CA ALA A 14 -13.59 -9.32 -21.12
C ALA A 14 -13.67 -8.62 -22.48
N SER A 15 -13.08 -9.21 -23.53
CA SER A 15 -13.17 -8.71 -24.91
C SER A 15 -14.58 -8.80 -25.50
N GLN A 16 -15.29 -9.92 -25.28
CA GLN A 16 -16.67 -10.09 -25.73
C GLN A 16 -17.61 -9.08 -25.05
N TRP A 17 -17.45 -8.88 -23.74
CA TRP A 17 -18.21 -7.87 -23.00
C TRP A 17 -17.91 -6.45 -23.45
N SER A 18 -16.63 -6.12 -23.62
CA SER A 18 -16.22 -4.77 -24.05
C SER A 18 -16.69 -4.43 -25.45
N SER A 19 -16.74 -5.44 -26.34
CA SER A 19 -17.21 -5.29 -27.72
C SER A 19 -18.73 -5.20 -27.83
N SER A 20 -19.47 -6.05 -27.09
CA SER A 20 -20.92 -5.99 -27.05
C SER A 20 -21.44 -4.75 -26.30
N ASN A 21 -20.67 -4.28 -25.31
CA ASN A 21 -20.95 -3.14 -24.44
C ASN A 21 -22.43 -2.98 -24.02
N PRO A 22 -23.10 -4.04 -23.52
CA PRO A 22 -24.54 -3.97 -23.23
C PRO A 22 -24.83 -3.11 -21.99
N THR A 23 -26.06 -2.58 -21.92
CA THR A 23 -26.60 -2.03 -20.67
C THR A 23 -27.26 -3.16 -19.89
N LEU A 24 -26.77 -3.43 -18.68
CA LEU A 24 -27.33 -4.44 -17.78
C LEU A 24 -28.45 -3.85 -16.93
N ALA A 25 -29.50 -4.63 -16.66
CA ALA A 25 -30.60 -4.19 -15.81
C ALA A 25 -30.10 -3.86 -14.40
N SER A 26 -30.85 -3.04 -13.66
CA SER A 26 -30.49 -2.69 -12.28
C SER A 26 -30.41 -3.96 -11.42
N GLY A 27 -29.24 -4.22 -10.83
CA GLY A 27 -28.97 -5.41 -10.03
C GLY A 27 -28.56 -6.65 -10.83
N GLU A 28 -28.51 -6.58 -12.17
CA GLU A 28 -28.10 -7.73 -12.99
C GLU A 28 -26.58 -7.94 -12.94
N PRO A 29 -26.09 -9.13 -12.55
CA PRO A 29 -24.68 -9.45 -12.58
C PRO A 29 -24.21 -9.85 -13.99
N GLY A 30 -23.08 -9.30 -14.42
CA GLY A 30 -22.33 -9.78 -15.59
C GLY A 30 -20.93 -10.24 -15.19
N TYR A 31 -20.51 -11.39 -15.71
CA TYR A 31 -19.26 -12.06 -15.33
C TYR A 31 -18.29 -12.20 -16.50
N GLU A 32 -17.05 -11.77 -16.31
CA GLU A 32 -15.93 -11.97 -17.23
C GLU A 32 -15.28 -13.33 -16.96
N SER A 33 -15.44 -14.28 -17.88
CA SER A 33 -15.04 -15.68 -17.67
C SER A 33 -13.54 -15.93 -17.69
N ASP A 34 -12.77 -15.03 -18.29
CA ASP A 34 -11.31 -15.09 -18.44
C ASP A 34 -10.57 -14.33 -17.35
N THR A 35 -11.15 -13.28 -16.79
CA THR A 35 -10.54 -12.46 -15.71
C THR A 35 -11.06 -12.82 -14.32
N GLY A 36 -12.22 -13.48 -14.23
CA GLY A 36 -12.90 -13.76 -12.97
C GLY A 36 -13.57 -12.54 -12.33
N LEU A 37 -13.59 -11.41 -13.03
CA LEU A 37 -14.19 -10.17 -12.55
C LEU A 37 -15.69 -10.11 -12.88
N PHE A 38 -16.44 -9.34 -12.10
CA PHE A 38 -17.86 -9.10 -12.38
C PHE A 38 -18.23 -7.63 -12.13
N LYS A 39 -19.27 -7.19 -12.81
CA LYS A 39 -19.91 -5.88 -12.64
C LYS A 39 -21.40 -6.08 -12.39
N ILE A 40 -22.02 -5.16 -11.66
CA ILE A 40 -23.47 -5.13 -11.46
C ILE A 40 -24.07 -3.97 -12.27
N GLY A 41 -25.12 -4.26 -13.04
CA GLY A 41 -25.86 -3.27 -13.79
C GLY A 41 -26.59 -2.28 -12.88
N ASN A 42 -26.69 -1.03 -13.33
CA ASN A 42 -27.51 0.01 -12.70
C ASN A 42 -28.76 0.37 -13.54
N GLY A 43 -29.00 -0.35 -14.65
CA GLY A 43 -30.14 -0.12 -15.54
C GLY A 43 -29.95 1.00 -16.57
N SER A 44 -28.82 1.72 -16.57
CA SER A 44 -28.59 2.87 -17.46
C SER A 44 -27.20 2.92 -18.09
N SER A 45 -26.16 2.51 -17.37
CA SER A 45 -24.78 2.56 -17.83
C SER A 45 -24.42 1.31 -18.65
N ALA A 46 -23.75 1.52 -19.78
CA ALA A 46 -23.17 0.45 -20.56
C ALA A 46 -22.01 -0.23 -19.81
N TRP A 47 -21.73 -1.50 -20.14
CA TRP A 47 -20.70 -2.34 -19.51
C TRP A 47 -19.35 -1.65 -19.30
N ASN A 48 -18.85 -0.94 -20.32
CA ASN A 48 -17.54 -0.26 -20.28
C ASN A 48 -17.51 0.89 -19.26
N SER A 49 -18.67 1.44 -18.89
CA SER A 49 -18.81 2.53 -17.92
C SER A 49 -19.16 2.04 -16.52
N LEU A 50 -19.50 0.76 -16.34
CA LEU A 50 -19.73 0.17 -15.03
C LEU A 50 -18.41 -0.06 -14.29
N SER A 51 -18.41 0.20 -12.99
CA SER A 51 -17.30 -0.18 -12.09
C SER A 51 -17.33 -1.69 -11.79
N TYR A 52 -16.16 -2.28 -11.58
CA TYR A 52 -16.07 -3.64 -11.07
C TYR A 52 -16.57 -3.71 -9.63
N SER A 53 -17.25 -4.82 -9.30
CA SER A 53 -17.77 -5.08 -7.96
C SER A 53 -16.75 -5.76 -7.04
N SER A 54 -15.58 -6.13 -7.58
CA SER A 54 -14.41 -6.45 -6.75
C SER A 54 -13.85 -5.15 -6.19
N VAL A 55 -14.30 -4.80 -4.98
CA VAL A 55 -13.75 -3.70 -4.20
C VAL A 55 -12.89 -4.28 -3.08
N ILE A 56 -11.68 -3.77 -2.94
CA ILE A 56 -10.98 -3.85 -1.65
C ILE A 56 -11.87 -3.14 -0.62
N PRO A 57 -12.09 -3.73 0.57
CA PRO A 57 -12.88 -3.08 1.61
C PRO A 57 -12.38 -1.65 1.81
N SER A 58 -13.29 -0.68 1.80
CA SER A 58 -12.98 0.74 1.96
C SER A 58 -12.19 1.03 3.25
N GLY A 59 -12.24 0.14 4.25
CA GLY A 59 -11.45 0.23 5.49
C GLY A 59 -10.01 -0.28 5.40
N LEU A 60 -9.58 -0.91 4.30
CA LEU A 60 -8.16 -1.28 4.12
C LEU A 60 -7.31 -0.08 3.69
N ILE A 61 -7.94 0.96 3.13
CA ILE A 61 -7.28 2.19 2.72
C ILE A 61 -7.67 3.29 3.72
N GLY A 62 -6.75 3.77 4.54
CA GLY A 62 -6.98 4.99 5.32
C GLY A 62 -7.03 4.88 6.84
N GLY A 63 -6.05 4.19 7.44
CA GLY A 63 -5.53 4.73 8.71
C GLY A 63 -4.85 6.07 8.42
N SER A 64 -4.99 7.07 9.30
CA SER A 64 -4.24 8.33 9.16
C SER A 64 -2.76 8.01 8.93
N ASN A 65 -2.21 8.50 7.81
CA ASN A 65 -0.84 8.29 7.37
C ASN A 65 -0.48 6.96 6.69
N ILE A 66 -1.41 6.03 6.46
CA ILE A 66 -1.16 4.82 5.66
C ILE A 66 -2.06 4.84 4.42
N ASN A 67 -1.45 5.09 3.27
CA ASN A 67 -2.10 5.08 1.97
C ASN A 67 -1.78 3.77 1.24
N ILE A 68 -2.79 3.10 0.70
CA ILE A 68 -2.63 1.91 -0.14
C ILE A 68 -3.19 2.25 -1.52
N SER A 69 -2.32 2.28 -2.53
CA SER A 69 -2.71 2.48 -3.93
C SER A 69 -2.64 1.15 -4.66
N LEU A 70 -3.71 0.78 -5.37
CA LEU A 70 -3.73 -0.42 -6.20
C LEU A 70 -3.36 -0.07 -7.64
N GLY A 71 -2.66 -0.99 -8.30
CA GLY A 71 -2.51 -0.96 -9.75
C GLY A 71 -3.87 -1.19 -10.43
N SER A 72 -4.01 -0.76 -11.68
CA SER A 72 -5.27 -0.73 -12.45
C SER A 72 -6.02 -2.07 -12.52
N ASN A 73 -5.32 -3.20 -12.30
CA ASN A 73 -5.87 -4.55 -12.35
C ASN A 73 -5.81 -5.28 -10.99
N GLY A 74 -5.53 -4.56 -9.89
CA GLY A 74 -5.37 -5.14 -8.55
C GLY A 74 -4.16 -6.06 -8.37
N SER A 75 -3.34 -6.26 -9.41
CA SER A 75 -2.19 -7.18 -9.38
C SER A 75 -1.01 -6.65 -8.55
N THR A 76 -0.98 -5.35 -8.26
CA THR A 76 0.03 -4.72 -7.41
C THR A 76 -0.64 -3.78 -6.41
N ALA A 77 -0.09 -3.71 -5.21
CA ALA A 77 -0.46 -2.75 -4.18
C ALA A 77 0.80 -2.02 -3.72
N THR A 78 0.76 -0.69 -3.72
CA THR A 78 1.81 0.16 -3.16
C THR A 78 1.33 0.71 -1.83
N ILE A 79 2.16 0.57 -0.80
CA ILE A 79 1.90 1.13 0.53
C ILE A 79 2.77 2.37 0.69
N GLY A 80 2.14 3.52 0.86
CA GLY A 80 2.78 4.77 1.23
C GLY A 80 2.50 5.10 2.69
N VAL A 81 3.54 5.42 3.46
CA VAL A 81 3.41 5.87 4.84
C VAL A 81 3.88 7.33 4.95
N SER A 82 3.09 8.19 5.60
CA SER A 82 3.45 9.59 5.89
C SER A 82 3.72 9.80 7.39
N GLY A 83 4.40 10.89 7.76
CA GLY A 83 4.67 11.22 9.17
C GLY A 83 5.70 10.32 9.87
N LEU A 84 6.31 9.36 9.17
CA LEU A 84 7.50 8.65 9.62
C LEU A 84 8.75 9.34 9.04
N ASN A 85 9.78 9.51 9.86
CA ASN A 85 11.09 9.93 9.38
C ASN A 85 11.73 8.77 8.60
N SER A 86 12.30 9.08 7.42
CA SER A 86 13.05 8.09 6.63
C SER A 86 14.35 7.73 7.33
N ILE A 87 14.90 6.54 7.04
CA ILE A 87 16.23 6.13 7.53
C ILE A 87 17.17 6.01 6.34
N ALA A 88 18.35 6.61 6.45
CA ALA A 88 19.46 6.40 5.52
C ALA A 88 20.62 5.70 6.25
N SER A 89 21.08 4.58 5.70
CA SER A 89 22.14 3.78 6.31
C SER A 89 23.46 3.97 5.58
N TYR A 90 24.53 4.18 6.33
CA TYR A 90 25.89 4.33 5.82
C TYR A 90 26.86 3.49 6.66
N SER A 91 27.98 3.08 6.06
CA SER A 91 29.01 2.29 6.74
C SER A 91 29.54 2.97 7.99
N THR A 92 29.83 4.27 7.90
CA THR A 92 30.38 5.10 8.99
C THR A 92 29.81 6.52 8.92
N THR A 93 29.99 7.33 9.97
CA THR A 93 29.57 8.74 9.99
C THR A 93 30.30 9.61 8.97
N SER A 94 31.53 9.24 8.57
CA SER A 94 32.29 9.96 7.54
C SER A 94 31.68 9.86 6.14
N ASN A 95 30.83 8.85 5.92
CA ASN A 95 30.10 8.65 4.67
C ASN A 95 28.76 9.40 4.63
N PHE A 96 28.38 10.09 5.71
CA PHE A 96 27.16 10.89 5.72
C PHE A 96 27.29 12.07 4.72
N PRO A 97 26.17 12.51 4.12
CA PRO A 97 26.16 13.72 3.31
C PRO A 97 26.68 14.92 4.09
N ALA A 98 27.39 15.85 3.44
CA ALA A 98 27.86 17.08 4.08
C ALA A 98 26.71 17.94 4.65
N THR A 99 25.51 17.83 4.08
CA THR A 99 24.29 18.47 4.57
C THR A 99 23.17 17.45 4.60
N GLY A 100 22.63 17.18 5.80
CA GLY A 100 21.53 16.24 6.00
C GLY A 100 20.13 16.87 5.91
N SER A 101 19.12 16.07 6.24
CA SER A 101 17.72 16.48 6.37
C SER A 101 17.21 16.18 7.78
N THR A 102 16.46 17.12 8.36
CA THR A 102 15.84 16.96 9.70
C THR A 102 14.77 15.86 9.73
N SER A 103 14.24 15.48 8.56
CA SER A 103 13.23 14.42 8.38
C SER A 103 13.84 13.04 8.11
N VAL A 104 15.17 12.92 8.19
CA VAL A 104 15.89 11.66 7.98
C VAL A 104 16.72 11.33 9.23
N TYR A 105 16.61 10.09 9.69
CA TYR A 105 17.55 9.51 10.63
C TYR A 105 18.68 8.82 9.87
N TYR A 106 19.92 9.05 10.31
CA TYR A 106 21.13 8.55 9.67
C TYR A 106 21.73 7.45 10.55
N LEU A 107 21.81 6.23 10.03
CA LEU A 107 22.39 5.09 10.74
C LEU A 107 23.84 4.88 10.29
N ALA A 108 24.78 4.96 11.23
CA ALA A 108 26.14 4.47 11.05
C ALA A 108 26.20 3.00 11.46
N THR A 109 26.38 2.10 10.50
CA THR A 109 26.24 0.65 10.74
C THR A 109 27.42 0.03 11.49
N ASP A 110 28.62 0.61 11.36
CA ASP A 110 29.83 0.20 12.10
C ASP A 110 29.67 0.32 13.62
N THR A 111 28.99 1.37 14.06
CA THR A 111 28.78 1.71 15.47
C THR A 111 27.35 1.44 15.95
N SER A 112 26.45 1.09 15.02
CA SER A 112 25.02 0.92 15.27
C SER A 112 24.40 2.14 16.00
N ARG A 113 24.79 3.34 15.55
CA ARG A 113 24.33 4.61 16.12
C ARG A 113 23.47 5.37 15.13
N LEU A 114 22.37 5.92 15.64
CA LEU A 114 21.49 6.80 14.88
C LEU A 114 21.90 8.26 15.13
N TYR A 115 21.80 9.06 14.09
CA TYR A 115 22.07 10.49 14.11
C TYR A 115 20.93 11.26 13.45
N GLN A 116 20.68 12.48 13.90
CA GLN A 116 19.76 13.41 13.28
C GLN A 116 20.50 14.68 12.85
N TRP A 117 20.17 15.17 11.65
CA TRP A 117 20.64 16.48 11.20
C TRP A 117 19.86 17.59 11.88
N THR A 118 20.57 18.53 12.51
CA THR A 118 19.99 19.65 13.27
C THR A 118 19.78 20.93 12.44
N GLY A 119 20.18 20.92 11.17
CA GLY A 119 20.29 22.13 10.34
C GLY A 119 21.72 22.59 10.12
N SER A 120 22.64 22.19 11.00
CA SER A 120 24.06 22.55 10.88
C SER A 120 25.03 21.39 11.19
N GLN A 121 24.59 20.38 11.93
CA GLN A 121 25.43 19.23 12.29
C GLN A 121 24.60 17.98 12.55
N TYR A 122 25.27 16.82 12.51
CA TYR A 122 24.72 15.55 12.96
C TYR A 122 24.88 15.41 14.47
N VAL A 123 23.77 15.08 15.15
CA VAL A 123 23.75 14.80 16.59
C VAL A 123 23.27 13.38 16.80
N GLU A 124 23.98 12.62 17.63
CA GLU A 124 23.60 11.25 17.98
C GLU A 124 22.29 11.23 18.77
N VAL A 125 21.37 10.35 18.37
CA VAL A 125 20.04 10.19 18.98
C VAL A 125 19.94 8.81 19.63
N GLY A 126 20.34 8.73 20.91
CA GLY A 126 20.17 7.55 21.76
C GLY A 126 21.45 6.72 21.98
N PRO A 127 21.39 5.72 22.88
CA PRO A 127 22.54 4.86 23.18
C PRO A 127 22.90 3.95 21.99
N PRO A 128 24.12 3.36 21.98
CA PRO A 128 24.51 2.39 20.96
C PRO A 128 23.47 1.28 20.88
N MET A 129 22.90 1.07 19.69
CA MET A 129 21.96 -0.01 19.48
C MET A 129 22.77 -1.30 19.49
N GLY A 130 22.80 -1.99 20.62
CA GLY A 130 23.51 -3.27 20.78
C GLY A 130 23.16 -4.18 19.60
N GLY A 131 24.19 -4.50 18.80
CA GLY A 131 24.05 -4.90 17.40
C GLY A 131 22.86 -5.80 17.13
N ILE A 132 21.87 -5.28 16.41
CA ILE A 132 20.80 -6.08 15.82
C ILE A 132 20.50 -5.59 14.42
N ALA A 133 20.51 -6.55 13.49
CA ALA A 133 20.24 -6.43 12.07
C ALA A 133 18.80 -5.99 11.71
N ASN A 134 18.13 -5.18 12.54
CA ASN A 134 16.79 -4.67 12.27
C ASN A 134 16.62 -3.26 12.85
N ALA A 135 16.84 -2.25 12.01
CA ALA A 135 16.67 -0.82 12.35
C ALA A 135 15.29 -0.48 12.94
N GLN A 136 14.27 -1.30 12.65
CA GLN A 136 12.90 -1.13 13.16
C GLN A 136 12.78 -1.36 14.68
N ALA A 137 13.56 -2.27 15.26
CA ALA A 137 13.43 -2.62 16.68
C ALA A 137 13.95 -1.50 17.61
N ALA A 138 14.98 -0.78 17.17
CA ALA A 138 15.56 0.31 17.95
C ALA A 138 14.81 1.64 17.80
N ILE A 139 14.22 1.90 16.63
CA ILE A 139 13.29 3.02 16.47
C ILE A 139 12.11 2.86 17.41
N ASN A 140 11.56 1.65 17.51
CA ASN A 140 10.50 1.38 18.48
C ASN A 140 10.99 1.71 19.91
N LEU A 141 12.15 1.21 20.33
CA LEU A 141 12.64 1.44 21.71
C LEU A 141 12.86 2.94 22.04
N TYR A 142 13.36 3.75 21.10
CA TYR A 142 13.52 5.20 21.30
C TYR A 142 12.18 5.95 21.33
N LEU A 143 11.18 5.50 20.56
CA LEU A 143 9.84 6.09 20.60
C LEU A 143 9.16 5.77 21.95
N TRP A 144 9.25 4.54 22.45
CA TRP A 144 8.64 4.16 23.74
C TRP A 144 9.27 4.85 24.96
N SER A 145 10.55 5.23 24.92
CA SER A 145 11.20 5.96 26.03
C SER A 145 10.77 7.42 26.16
N ASN A 146 10.18 8.01 25.10
CA ASN A 146 9.80 9.43 25.06
C ASN A 146 8.29 9.68 25.29
N PHE A 147 7.52 8.63 25.64
CA PHE A 147 6.08 8.70 25.95
C PHE A 147 5.76 8.55 27.46
N ARG A 148 6.69 8.92 28.36
CA ARG A 148 6.40 9.06 29.81
C ARG A 148 6.49 10.50 30.26
#